data_AF-A0A7W0VNA6-F1
#
_entry.id   AF-A0A7W0VNA6-F1
#
_cell.length_a   1.000
_cell.length_b   1.000
_cell.length_c   1.000
_cell.angle_alpha   90.00
_cell.angle_beta   90.00
_cell.angle_gamma   90.00
#
_symmetry.space_group_name_H-M   'P 1'
#
loop_
_entity.id
_entity.type
_entity.pdbx_description
1 polymer ?
#
loop_
_entity_poly.entity_id
_entity_poly.type
_entity_poly.pdbx_seq_one_letter_code
_entity_poly.pdbx_strand_id
1 'polypeptide(L)'
;MRILVLAAVLGACGADKPSGPTATGSLVFDPQPASTVDAFLAGEGEVIRSALLRRRLEEYERVTLDADAIAVNRRPGTLIIDVTVADKDPQRAAHLCNGLLRTYLDYGRMRALSAIQLEQQAVASELERRPNDDHVAVRMQQLDIVRTTARTDVRVLDGCTVATASRR
;
A
#
# COMPACT_ATOMS: atom_id res chain seq x y z
N MET A 1 -46.17 29.12 25.90
CA MET A 1 -45.04 29.03 24.96
C MET A 1 -44.21 27.81 25.34
N ARG A 2 -44.17 26.79 24.48
CA ARG A 2 -43.39 25.56 24.70
C ARG A 2 -42.14 25.64 23.81
N ILE A 3 -40.96 25.73 24.43
CA ILE A 3 -39.68 25.61 23.72
C ILE A 3 -39.40 24.11 23.59
N LEU A 4 -39.60 23.58 22.38
CA LEU A 4 -39.12 22.27 21.97
C LEU A 4 -37.64 22.42 21.63
N VAL A 5 -36.76 21.94 22.51
CA VAL A 5 -35.34 21.77 22.20
C VAL A 5 -35.20 20.42 21.51
N LEU A 6 -34.97 20.44 20.19
CA LEU A 6 -34.56 19.26 19.42
C LEU A 6 -33.16 18.85 19.87
N ALA A 7 -33.04 17.65 20.44
CA ALA A 7 -31.76 16.97 20.59
C ALA A 7 -31.34 16.43 19.21
N ALA A 8 -30.47 17.16 18.51
CA ALA A 8 -29.88 16.73 17.26
C ALA A 8 -28.59 15.91 17.54
N VAL A 9 -28.73 14.60 17.35
CA VAL A 9 -27.76 13.67 16.73
C VAL A 9 -26.30 13.84 17.16
N LEU A 10 -25.90 13.12 18.20
CA LEU A 10 -24.49 12.74 18.39
C LEU A 10 -24.11 11.72 17.32
N GLY A 11 -23.16 12.11 16.48
CA GLY A 11 -22.71 11.37 15.32
C GLY A 11 -22.25 9.95 15.65
N ALA A 12 -22.89 8.99 14.98
CA ALA A 12 -22.25 7.74 14.69
C ALA A 12 -21.12 8.02 13.67
N CYS A 13 -19.90 8.27 14.17
CA CYS A 13 -18.69 7.94 13.44
C CYS A 13 -18.58 6.40 13.38
N GLY A 14 -19.48 5.77 12.62
CA GLY A 14 -19.26 4.44 12.09
C GLY A 14 -18.77 4.67 10.68
N ALA A 15 -17.48 4.47 10.43
CA ALA A 15 -17.05 4.17 9.07
C ALA A 15 -17.99 3.09 8.54
N ASP A 16 -18.68 3.36 7.43
CA ASP A 16 -19.55 2.40 6.77
C ASP A 16 -18.72 1.13 6.56
N LYS A 17 -18.96 0.15 7.44
CA LYS A 17 -18.24 -1.12 7.36
C LYS A 17 -18.74 -1.77 6.08
N PRO A 18 -17.83 -2.21 5.20
CA PRO A 18 -18.24 -2.85 3.97
C PRO A 18 -19.23 -3.98 4.28
N SER A 19 -20.46 -3.85 3.78
CA SER A 19 -21.55 -4.78 4.10
C SER A 19 -21.41 -6.03 3.23
N GLY A 20 -20.73 -7.05 3.74
CA GLY A 20 -20.55 -8.34 3.05
C GLY A 20 -19.43 -9.17 3.68
N PRO A 21 -19.23 -10.42 3.22
CA PRO A 21 -18.03 -11.19 3.53
C PRO A 21 -16.77 -10.38 3.23
N THR A 22 -15.85 -10.35 4.19
CA THR A 22 -14.59 -9.62 4.06
C THR A 22 -13.40 -10.58 4.04
N ALA A 23 -12.39 -10.26 3.24
CA ALA A 23 -11.08 -10.87 3.34
C ALA A 23 -10.05 -9.84 3.79
N THR A 24 -9.17 -10.23 4.73
CA THR A 24 -8.14 -9.34 5.27
C THR A 24 -6.77 -9.97 5.10
N GLY A 25 -5.82 -9.19 4.62
CA GLY A 25 -4.39 -9.51 4.62
C GLY A 25 -3.58 -8.38 5.26
N SER A 26 -2.30 -8.65 5.52
CA SER A 26 -1.45 -7.75 6.30
C SER A 26 -0.15 -7.45 5.57
N LEU A 27 0.24 -6.18 5.52
CA LEU A 27 1.54 -5.72 5.04
C LEU A 27 2.40 -5.29 6.24
N VAL A 28 3.65 -5.76 6.27
CA VAL A 28 4.67 -5.28 7.20
C VAL A 28 5.69 -4.45 6.45
N PHE A 29 6.06 -3.33 7.05
CA PHE A 29 7.02 -2.40 6.52
C PHE A 29 8.33 -2.52 7.30
N ASP A 30 9.45 -2.58 6.58
CA ASP A 30 10.75 -2.42 7.19
C ASP A 30 10.96 -0.91 7.47
N PRO A 31 11.58 -0.53 8.60
CA PRO A 31 11.66 0.86 9.02
C PRO A 31 12.45 1.69 8.03
N GLN A 32 11.78 2.58 7.31
CA GLN A 32 12.43 3.76 6.73
C GLN A 32 12.59 4.85 7.79
N PRO A 33 13.57 5.77 7.66
CA PRO A 33 13.67 6.94 8.52
C PRO A 33 12.51 7.91 8.25
N ALA A 34 11.31 7.58 8.75
CA ALA A 34 10.17 8.48 8.77
C ALA A 34 10.19 9.29 10.07
N SER A 35 9.90 10.59 9.98
CA SER A 35 9.82 11.48 11.14
C SER A 35 8.75 11.06 12.14
N THR A 36 7.69 10.37 11.69
CA THR A 36 6.75 9.62 12.54
C THR A 36 6.19 8.39 11.79
N VAL A 37 6.11 7.24 12.48
CA VAL A 37 5.57 5.98 11.93
C VAL A 37 4.12 6.16 11.48
N ASP A 38 3.30 6.88 12.25
CA ASP A 38 1.87 7.03 11.96
C ASP A 38 1.58 7.80 10.68
N ALA A 39 2.36 8.85 10.39
CA ALA A 39 2.21 9.65 9.17
C ALA A 39 2.66 8.84 7.94
N PHE A 40 3.76 8.08 8.07
CA PHE A 40 4.20 7.16 7.03
C PHE A 40 3.11 6.13 6.70
N LEU A 41 2.60 5.41 7.71
CA LEU A 41 1.55 4.41 7.49
C LEU A 41 0.22 5.02 7.00
N ALA A 42 -0.06 6.28 7.35
CA ALA A 42 -1.21 6.98 6.79
C ALA A 42 -1.06 7.19 5.28
N GLY A 43 0.10 7.68 4.84
CA GLY A 43 0.42 7.86 3.42
C GLY A 43 0.36 6.53 2.65
N GLU A 44 0.91 5.46 3.21
CA GLU A 44 0.82 4.13 2.59
C GLU A 44 -0.63 3.64 2.49
N GLY A 45 -1.45 3.91 3.51
CA GLY A 45 -2.88 3.60 3.48
C GLY A 45 -3.68 4.42 2.46
N GLU A 46 -3.24 5.63 2.10
CA GLU A 46 -3.81 6.41 1.00
C GLU A 46 -3.42 5.84 -0.36
N VAL A 47 -2.15 5.44 -0.52
CA VAL A 47 -1.68 4.78 -1.74
C VAL A 47 -2.48 3.49 -2.00
N ILE A 48 -2.66 2.64 -0.99
CA ILE A 48 -3.44 1.38 -1.10
C ILE A 48 -4.88 1.65 -1.58
N ARG A 49 -5.53 2.72 -1.09
CA ARG A 49 -6.90 3.10 -1.48
C ARG A 49 -6.97 3.89 -2.79
N SER A 50 -5.83 4.23 -3.38
CA SER A 50 -5.77 5.11 -4.54
C SER A 50 -6.48 4.52 -5.76
N ALA A 51 -7.11 5.40 -6.54
CA ALA A 51 -7.71 5.02 -7.82
C ALA A 51 -6.67 4.45 -8.81
N LEU A 52 -5.40 4.84 -8.68
CA LEU A 52 -4.31 4.32 -9.50
C LEU A 52 -4.08 2.83 -9.28
N LEU A 53 -3.96 2.40 -8.02
CA LEU A 53 -3.77 0.98 -7.71
C LEU A 53 -5.00 0.16 -8.06
N ARG A 54 -6.21 0.67 -7.78
CA ARG A 54 -7.44 -0.02 -8.19
C ARG A 54 -7.49 -0.22 -9.70
N ARG A 55 -7.27 0.84 -10.50
CA ARG A 55 -7.28 0.73 -11.98
C ARG A 55 -6.27 -0.30 -12.50
N ARG A 56 -5.07 -0.36 -11.91
CA ARG A 56 -4.07 -1.37 -12.28
C ARG A 56 -4.52 -2.78 -11.94
N LEU A 57 -5.11 -2.99 -10.76
CA LEU A 57 -5.69 -4.28 -10.39
C LEU A 57 -6.78 -4.69 -11.38
N GLU A 58 -7.70 -3.77 -11.69
CA GLU A 58 -8.80 -3.99 -12.63
C GLU A 58 -8.30 -4.33 -14.03
N GLU A 59 -7.22 -3.69 -14.50
CA GLU A 59 -6.57 -3.99 -15.77
C GLU A 59 -5.95 -5.40 -15.79
N TYR A 60 -5.20 -5.77 -14.74
CA TYR A 60 -4.50 -7.05 -14.68
C TYR A 60 -5.42 -8.25 -14.47
N GLU A 61 -6.41 -8.11 -13.58
CA GLU A 61 -7.29 -9.22 -13.21
C GLU A 61 -8.61 -9.22 -14.01
N ARG A 62 -8.86 -8.19 -14.84
CA ARG A 62 -10.13 -7.99 -15.56
C ARG A 62 -11.34 -7.99 -14.63
N VAL A 63 -11.20 -7.31 -13.50
CA VAL A 63 -12.21 -7.18 -12.44
C VAL A 63 -12.66 -5.73 -12.28
N THR A 64 -13.68 -5.51 -11.45
CA THR A 64 -14.05 -4.18 -10.95
C THR A 64 -14.03 -4.21 -9.43
N LEU A 65 -13.49 -3.15 -8.82
CA LEU A 65 -13.39 -3.00 -7.37
C LEU A 65 -13.81 -1.58 -6.95
N ASP A 66 -14.94 -1.51 -6.24
CA ASP A 66 -15.44 -0.26 -5.68
C ASP A 66 -14.46 0.32 -4.64
N ALA A 67 -14.38 1.65 -4.61
CA ALA A 67 -13.53 2.37 -3.66
C ALA A 67 -13.86 2.02 -2.21
N ASP A 68 -15.16 1.98 -1.91
CA ASP A 68 -15.69 1.79 -0.56
C ASP A 68 -15.63 0.33 -0.10
N ALA A 69 -15.30 -0.59 -1.00
CA ALA A 69 -15.05 -1.99 -0.67
C ALA A 69 -13.70 -2.21 0.02
N ILE A 70 -12.80 -1.22 -0.01
CA ILE A 70 -11.45 -1.30 0.55
C ILE A 70 -11.37 -0.55 1.88
N ALA A 71 -11.13 -1.27 2.96
CA ALA A 71 -10.78 -0.69 4.26
C ALA A 71 -9.30 -0.92 4.55
N VAL A 72 -8.65 0.10 5.12
CA VAL A 72 -7.24 0.05 5.51
C VAL A 72 -7.12 0.44 6.98
N ASN A 73 -6.61 -0.47 7.80
CA ASN A 73 -6.45 -0.27 9.24
C ASN A 73 -4.98 -0.37 9.62
N ARG A 74 -4.50 0.60 10.39
CA ARG A 74 -3.12 0.61 10.91
C ARG A 74 -3.12 -0.06 12.27
N ARG A 75 -2.13 -0.92 12.54
CA ARG A 75 -1.93 -1.50 13.88
C ARG A 75 -1.11 -0.52 14.73
N PRO A 76 -1.68 0.08 15.80
CA PRO A 76 -1.00 1.12 16.57
C PRO A 76 0.36 0.67 17.12
N GLY A 77 1.38 1.52 17.02
CA GLY A 77 2.71 1.24 17.55
C GLY A 77 3.50 0.16 16.79
N THR A 78 3.04 -0.23 15.60
CA THR A 78 3.71 -1.21 14.74
C THR A 78 3.86 -0.66 13.32
N LEU A 79 4.71 -1.29 12.51
CA LEU A 79 4.85 -1.03 11.07
C LEU A 79 3.96 -1.96 10.25
N ILE A 80 2.71 -2.14 10.66
CA ILE A 80 1.77 -3.09 10.04
C ILE A 80 0.49 -2.38 9.60
N ILE A 81 0.08 -2.66 8.36
CA ILE A 81 -1.20 -2.25 7.80
C ILE A 81 -2.02 -3.49 7.45
N ASP A 82 -3.24 -3.56 7.97
CA ASP A 82 -4.25 -4.52 7.58
C ASP A 82 -5.09 -3.95 6.43
N VAL A 83 -5.19 -4.70 5.34
CA VAL A 83 -6.01 -4.36 4.17
C VAL A 83 -7.17 -5.32 4.10
N THR A 84 -8.37 -4.79 4.13
CA THR A 84 -9.61 -5.55 4.07
C THR A 84 -10.37 -5.20 2.81
N VAL A 85 -10.80 -6.21 2.06
CA VAL A 85 -11.69 -6.05 0.90
C VAL A 85 -12.99 -6.79 1.16
N ALA A 86 -14.12 -6.16 0.85
CA ALA A 86 -15.42 -6.80 0.86
C ALA A 86 -15.95 -7.07 -0.54
N ASP A 87 -16.64 -8.20 -0.67
CA ASP A 87 -17.40 -8.53 -1.87
C ASP A 87 -18.61 -9.38 -1.45
N LYS A 88 -19.61 -9.49 -2.32
CA LYS A 88 -20.77 -10.36 -2.11
C LYS A 88 -20.34 -11.84 -2.09
N ASP A 89 -19.29 -12.18 -2.83
CA ASP A 89 -18.68 -13.50 -2.85
C ASP A 89 -17.40 -13.53 -1.99
N PRO A 90 -17.32 -14.37 -0.94
CA PRO A 90 -16.14 -14.48 -0.09
C PRO A 90 -14.87 -14.89 -0.85
N GLN A 91 -14.97 -15.76 -1.86
CA GLN A 91 -13.81 -16.19 -2.65
C GLN A 91 -13.29 -15.02 -3.49
N ARG A 92 -14.21 -14.25 -4.07
CA ARG A 92 -13.88 -13.05 -4.82
C ARG A 92 -13.25 -11.98 -3.91
N ALA A 93 -13.76 -11.79 -2.70
CA ALA A 93 -13.16 -10.88 -1.72
C ALA A 93 -11.69 -11.23 -1.43
N ALA A 94 -11.39 -12.52 -1.20
CA ALA A 94 -10.02 -12.99 -0.97
C ALA A 94 -9.13 -12.83 -2.20
N HIS A 95 -9.64 -13.14 -3.39
CA HIS A 95 -8.92 -12.95 -4.65
C HIS A 95 -8.58 -11.47 -4.89
N LEU A 96 -9.57 -10.58 -4.79
CA LEU A 96 -9.38 -9.13 -4.96
C LEU A 96 -8.42 -8.54 -3.93
N CYS A 97 -8.52 -8.97 -2.67
CA CYS A 97 -7.60 -8.55 -1.62
C CYS A 97 -6.16 -8.97 -1.93
N ASN A 98 -5.91 -10.24 -2.27
CA ASN A 98 -4.57 -10.70 -2.62
C ASN A 98 -4.03 -10.02 -3.89
N GLY A 99 -4.90 -9.79 -4.87
CA GLY A 99 -4.58 -9.01 -6.06
C GLY A 99 -4.13 -7.59 -5.70
N LEU A 100 -4.88 -6.90 -4.85
CA LEU A 100 -4.56 -5.55 -4.37
C LEU A 100 -3.21 -5.50 -3.64
N LEU A 101 -2.94 -6.45 -2.73
CA LEU A 101 -1.65 -6.54 -2.04
C LEU A 101 -0.50 -6.72 -3.03
N ARG A 102 -0.66 -7.61 -4.03
CA ARG A 102 0.36 -7.84 -5.06
C ARG A 102 0.57 -6.58 -5.93
N THR A 103 -0.50 -5.95 -6.39
CA THR A 103 -0.42 -4.71 -7.18
C THR A 103 0.26 -3.58 -6.41
N TYR A 104 0.00 -3.46 -5.10
CA TYR A 104 0.70 -2.52 -4.24
C TYR A 104 2.21 -2.80 -4.17
N LEU A 105 2.63 -4.06 -3.98
CA LEU A 105 4.05 -4.44 -3.96
C LEU A 105 4.74 -4.18 -5.30
N ASP A 106 4.08 -4.52 -6.41
CA ASP A 106 4.59 -4.26 -7.75
C ASP A 106 4.75 -2.76 -8.01
N TYR A 107 3.80 -1.94 -7.54
CA TYR A 107 3.89 -0.49 -7.59
C TYR A 107 5.06 0.06 -6.76
N GLY A 108 5.25 -0.43 -5.54
CA GLY A 108 6.41 -0.08 -4.71
C GLY A 108 7.73 -0.43 -5.41
N ARG A 109 7.82 -1.62 -6.00
CA ARG A 109 8.99 -2.07 -6.75
C ARG A 109 9.27 -1.19 -7.97
N MET A 110 8.23 -0.84 -8.74
CA MET A 110 8.37 0.07 -9.87
C MET A 110 8.89 1.45 -9.43
N ARG A 111 8.35 2.02 -8.34
CA ARG A 111 8.82 3.30 -7.81
C ARG A 111 10.29 3.24 -7.38
N ALA A 112 10.69 2.19 -6.67
CA ALA A 112 12.08 2.00 -6.25
C ALA A 112 13.02 1.90 -7.47
N LEU A 113 12.64 1.12 -8.48
CA LEU A 113 13.40 1.00 -9.73
C LEU A 113 13.51 2.33 -10.48
N SER A 114 12.42 3.10 -10.58
CA SER A 114 12.44 4.41 -11.23
C SER A 114 13.33 5.42 -10.49
N ALA A 115 13.34 5.40 -9.15
CA ALA A 115 14.21 6.26 -8.36
C ALA A 115 15.70 5.91 -8.59
N ILE A 116 16.03 4.62 -8.59
CA ILE A 116 17.40 4.15 -8.89
C ILE A 116 17.80 4.56 -10.32
N GLN A 117 16.91 4.39 -11.29
CA GLN A 117 17.20 4.75 -12.69
C GLN A 117 17.44 6.26 -12.87
N LEU A 118 16.69 7.10 -12.15
CA LEU A 118 16.92 8.55 -12.15
C LEU A 118 18.29 8.90 -11.55
N GLU A 119 18.67 8.25 -10.46
CA GLU A 119 19.99 8.45 -9.85
C GLU A 119 21.12 7.98 -10.77
N GLN A 120 20.94 6.83 -11.44
CA GLN A 120 21.88 6.33 -12.44
C GLN A 120 22.09 7.32 -13.58
N GLN A 121 21.03 7.97 -14.07
CA GLN A 121 21.16 9.00 -15.10
C GLN A 121 21.96 10.21 -14.62
N ALA A 122 21.74 10.66 -13.39
CA ALA A 122 22.50 11.76 -12.80
C ALA A 122 23.99 11.41 -12.64
N VAL A 123 24.29 10.21 -12.14
CA VAL A 123 25.66 9.71 -11.96
C VAL A 123 26.36 9.50 -13.31
N ALA A 124 25.64 9.01 -14.32
CA ALA A 124 26.16 8.86 -15.69
C ALA A 124 26.57 10.24 -16.27
N SER A 125 25.71 11.26 -16.14
CA SER A 125 26.06 12.62 -16.56
C SER A 125 27.25 13.21 -15.78
N GLU A 126 27.45 12.80 -14.52
CA GLU A 126 28.60 13.20 -13.71
C GLU A 126 29.91 12.52 -14.18
N LEU A 127 29.86 11.24 -14.56
CA LEU A 127 30.98 10.50 -15.16
C LEU A 127 31.39 11.09 -16.52
N GLU A 128 30.43 11.46 -17.36
CA GLU A 128 30.73 12.12 -18.64
C GLU A 128 31.54 13.40 -18.46
N ARG A 129 31.27 14.16 -17.38
CA ARG A 129 32.01 15.38 -17.04
C ARG A 129 33.35 15.10 -16.37
N ARG A 130 33.47 13.98 -15.66
CA ARG A 130 34.66 13.58 -14.87
C ARG A 130 34.97 12.10 -15.09
N PRO A 131 35.53 11.72 -16.25
CA PRO A 131 35.64 10.32 -16.66
C PRO A 131 36.60 9.47 -15.82
N ASN A 132 37.51 10.10 -15.06
CA ASN A 132 38.50 9.42 -14.23
C ASN A 132 38.18 9.51 -12.73
N ASP A 133 36.95 9.90 -12.35
CA ASP A 133 36.54 9.97 -10.95
C ASP A 133 36.05 8.59 -10.48
N ASP A 134 36.97 7.83 -9.88
CA ASP A 134 36.72 6.48 -9.37
C ASP A 134 35.56 6.42 -8.36
N HIS A 135 35.32 7.48 -7.60
CA HIS A 135 34.21 7.52 -6.65
C HIS A 135 32.85 7.51 -7.35
N VAL A 136 32.73 8.21 -8.48
CA VAL A 136 31.50 8.24 -9.29
C VAL A 136 31.29 6.90 -9.99
N ALA A 137 32.38 6.27 -10.47
CA ALA A 137 32.33 4.95 -11.08
C ALA A 137 31.87 3.87 -10.08
N VAL A 138 32.40 3.88 -8.86
CA VAL A 138 31.97 2.98 -7.77
C VAL A 138 30.50 3.21 -7.42
N ARG A 139 30.04 4.46 -7.35
CA ARG A 139 28.63 4.77 -7.09
C ARG A 139 27.71 4.22 -8.19
N MET A 140 28.09 4.33 -9.46
CA MET A 140 27.34 3.75 -10.58
C MET A 140 27.21 2.22 -10.42
N GLN A 141 28.30 1.54 -10.10
CA GLN A 141 28.31 0.09 -9.87
C GLN A 141 27.44 -0.31 -8.67
N GLN A 142 27.45 0.46 -7.59
CA GLN A 142 26.58 0.24 -6.43
C GLN A 142 25.09 0.36 -6.81
N LEU A 143 24.72 1.37 -7.60
CA LEU A 143 23.36 1.53 -8.08
C LEU A 143 22.91 0.37 -8.98
N ASP A 144 23.80 -0.19 -9.81
CA ASP A 144 23.49 -1.39 -10.60
C ASP A 144 23.20 -2.62 -9.72
N ILE A 145 23.97 -2.82 -8.64
CA ILE A 145 23.74 -3.91 -7.67
C ILE A 145 22.38 -3.73 -6.97
N VAL A 146 22.08 -2.50 -6.52
CA VAL A 146 20.81 -2.19 -5.86
C VAL A 146 19.64 -2.35 -6.82
N ARG A 147 19.77 -1.91 -8.08
CA ARG A 147 18.77 -2.12 -9.13
C ARG A 147 18.49 -3.59 -9.38
N THR A 148 19.52 -4.43 -9.38
CA THR A 148 19.38 -5.87 -9.63
C THR A 148 18.64 -6.57 -8.49
N THR A 149 18.81 -6.08 -7.26
CA THR A 149 18.16 -6.66 -6.08
C THR A 149 16.77 -6.08 -5.80
N ALA A 150 16.53 -4.82 -6.16
CA ALA A 150 15.25 -4.09 -6.13
C ALA A 150 14.26 -4.55 -5.05
N ARG A 151 14.78 -4.72 -3.83
CA ARG A 151 13.96 -5.12 -2.68
C ARG A 151 13.06 -3.95 -2.33
N THR A 152 11.82 -4.26 -2.01
CA THR A 152 10.88 -3.28 -1.47
C THR A 152 10.94 -3.39 0.05
N ASP A 153 10.84 -2.26 0.75
CA ASP A 153 10.79 -2.22 2.21
C ASP A 153 9.43 -2.67 2.75
N VAL A 154 8.69 -3.49 1.98
CA VAL A 154 7.35 -3.97 2.32
C VAL A 154 7.23 -5.45 2.00
N ARG A 155 6.60 -6.20 2.90
CA ARG A 155 6.38 -7.64 2.77
C ARG A 155 4.94 -7.99 3.15
N VAL A 156 4.38 -9.02 2.53
CA VAL A 156 3.12 -9.62 3.01
C VAL A 156 3.43 -10.40 4.27
N LEU A 157 2.79 -10.03 5.39
CA LEU A 157 2.85 -10.78 6.64
C LEU A 157 1.85 -11.94 6.58
N ASP A 158 0.61 -11.64 6.21
CA ASP A 158 -0.47 -12.62 6.08
C ASP A 158 -1.18 -12.42 4.73
N GLY A 159 -1.39 -13.52 4.00
CA GLY A 159 -2.24 -13.51 2.80
C GLY A 159 -3.70 -13.23 3.15
N CYS A 160 -4.48 -12.76 2.17
CA CYS A 160 -5.87 -12.42 2.44
C CYS A 160 -6.73 -13.67 2.65
N THR A 161 -7.31 -13.78 3.84
CA THR A 161 -8.23 -14.87 4.20
C THR A 161 -9.60 -14.32 4.54
N VAL A 162 -10.65 -15.06 4.18
CA VAL A 162 -12.03 -14.70 4.53
C VAL A 162 -12.21 -14.92 6.02
N ALA A 163 -12.76 -13.93 6.72
CA ALA A 163 -13.13 -14.11 8.11
C ALA A 163 -14.17 -15.24 8.20
N THR A 164 -13.73 -16.43 8.63
CA THR A 164 -14.64 -17.49 9.00
C THR A 164 -15.36 -17.00 10.24
N ALA A 165 -16.67 -16.77 10.13
CA ALA A 165 -17.50 -16.46 11.29
C ALA A 165 -17.29 -17.60 12.30
N SER A 166 -16.48 -17.34 13.33
CA SER A 166 -16.29 -18.27 14.41
C SER A 166 -17.66 -18.44 15.04
N ARG A 167 -18.27 -19.62 14.87
CA ARG A 167 -19.50 -19.97 15.59
C ARG A 167 -19.22 -19.73 17.07
N ARG A 168 -19.81 -18.69 17.62
CA ARG A 168 -19.97 -18.47 19.06
C ARG A 168 -21.47 -18.50 19.33
#